data_AF-A0AA36Y3K5-F1
#
_entry.id   AF-A0AA36Y3K5-F1
#
_cell.length_a   1.000
_cell.length_b   1.000
_cell.length_c   1.000
_cell.angle_alpha   90.00
_cell.angle_beta   90.00
_cell.angle_gamma   90.00
#
_symmetry.space_group_name_H-M   'P 1'
#
loop_
_entity.id
_entity.type
_entity.pdbx_description
1 polymer ?
#
loop_
_entity_poly.entity_id
_entity_poly.type
_entity_poly.pdbx_seq_one_letter_code
_entity_poly.pdbx_strand_id
1 'polypeptide(L)'
;MGRQEKRLEVRLTEEELHLMEEKMKRAGIKNKSAYFRKMVIDGYLIQMDLSCVQEMIRLLRINANNLNQYARKANECGFVYLEDIQSLQKQQKLMWIEMRKILEELSKLGQH
;
A
#
# COMPACT_ATOMS: atom_id res chain seq x y z
N MET A 1 -19.88 -15.33 33.61
CA MET A 1 -18.90 -15.51 32.52
C MET A 1 -18.82 -16.99 32.20
N GLY A 2 -19.18 -17.40 30.99
CA GLY A 2 -19.14 -18.82 30.58
C GLY A 2 -17.71 -19.36 30.61
N ARG A 3 -17.54 -20.61 31.04
CA ARG A 3 -16.25 -21.31 31.07
C ARG A 3 -15.71 -21.42 29.63
N GLN A 4 -14.46 -21.03 29.42
CA GLN A 4 -13.83 -21.08 28.09
C GLN A 4 -13.32 -22.49 27.82
N GLU A 5 -14.14 -23.31 27.17
CA GLU A 5 -13.86 -24.74 26.96
C GLU A 5 -13.20 -25.05 25.61
N LYS A 6 -13.32 -24.15 24.63
CA LYS A 6 -12.77 -24.35 23.27
C LYS A 6 -11.30 -23.93 23.20
N ARG A 7 -10.47 -24.76 22.56
CA ARG A 7 -9.05 -24.50 22.29
C ARG A 7 -8.83 -24.22 20.81
N LEU A 8 -7.91 -23.30 20.53
CA LEU A 8 -7.42 -22.96 19.18
C LEU A 8 -5.91 -23.08 19.22
N GLU A 9 -5.34 -23.85 18.30
CA GLU A 9 -3.89 -24.03 18.17
C GLU A 9 -3.40 -23.32 16.90
N VAL A 10 -2.31 -22.57 17.04
CA VAL A 10 -1.64 -21.88 15.93
C VAL A 10 -0.20 -22.36 15.92
N ARG A 11 0.28 -22.79 14.74
CA ARG A 11 1.68 -23.10 14.52
C ARG A 11 2.37 -21.84 14.04
N LEU A 12 3.49 -21.49 14.68
CA LEU A 12 4.28 -20.31 14.39
C LEU A 12 5.72 -20.73 14.19
N THR A 13 6.44 -20.03 13.32
CA THR A 13 7.90 -20.08 13.31
C THR A 13 8.46 -19.36 14.53
N GLU A 14 9.75 -19.56 14.81
CA GLU A 14 10.44 -18.91 15.92
C GLU A 14 10.43 -17.38 15.79
N GLU A 15 10.58 -16.88 14.57
CA GLU A 15 10.52 -15.45 14.23
C GLU A 15 9.12 -14.87 14.46
N GLU A 16 8.07 -15.57 14.04
CA GLU A 16 6.68 -15.16 14.25
C GLU A 16 6.32 -15.11 15.73
N LEU A 17 6.82 -16.08 16.51
CA LEU A 17 6.65 -16.12 17.96
C LEU A 17 7.33 -14.92 18.62
N HIS A 18 8.57 -14.61 18.23
CA HIS A 18 9.30 -13.46 18.76
C HIS A 18 8.58 -12.14 18.46
N LEU A 19 8.12 -11.97 17.22
CA LEU A 19 7.37 -10.78 16.81
C LEU A 19 6.05 -10.63 17.59
N MET A 20 5.35 -11.74 17.84
CA MET A 20 4.16 -11.76 18.67
C MET A 20 4.45 -11.28 20.10
N GLU A 21 5.53 -11.77 20.71
CA GLU A 21 5.93 -11.38 22.07
C GLU A 21 6.35 -9.91 22.18
N GLU A 22 6.99 -9.35 21.16
CA GLU A 22 7.27 -7.92 21.10
C GLU A 22 6.00 -7.08 21.00
N LYS A 23 5.05 -7.48 20.15
CA LYS A 23 3.75 -6.80 20.04
C LYS A 23 2.96 -6.90 21.35
N MET A 24 3.03 -8.05 22.04
CA MET A 24 2.47 -8.23 23.38
C MET A 24 3.06 -7.26 24.40
N LYS A 25 4.39 -7.15 24.44
CA LYS A 25 5.09 -6.21 25.34
C LYS A 25 4.68 -4.77 25.07
N ARG A 26 4.63 -4.36 23.80
CA ARG A 26 4.17 -3.02 23.39
C ARG A 26 2.72 -2.74 23.78
N ALA A 27 1.85 -3.74 23.68
CA ALA A 27 0.45 -3.64 24.10
C ALA A 27 0.26 -3.72 25.64
N GLY A 28 1.32 -3.96 26.42
CA GLY A 28 1.25 -4.13 27.88
C GLY A 28 0.55 -5.43 28.33
N ILE A 29 0.37 -6.40 27.45
CA ILE A 29 -0.37 -7.64 27.74
C ILE A 29 0.61 -8.76 28.10
N LYS A 30 0.55 -9.22 29.36
CA LYS A 30 1.42 -10.30 29.86
C LYS A 30 0.91 -11.70 29.54
N ASN A 31 -0.39 -11.86 29.34
CA ASN A 31 -1.02 -13.16 29.12
C ASN A 31 -1.21 -13.44 27.62
N LYS A 32 -0.56 -14.49 27.10
CA LYS A 32 -0.65 -14.91 25.69
C LYS A 32 -2.08 -15.19 25.25
N SER A 33 -2.89 -15.85 26.08
CA SER A 33 -4.30 -16.13 25.77
C SER A 33 -5.15 -14.86 25.76
N ALA A 34 -4.83 -13.87 26.61
CA ALA A 34 -5.53 -12.57 26.60
C ALA A 34 -5.15 -11.76 25.35
N TYR A 35 -3.87 -11.79 24.97
CA TYR A 35 -3.39 -11.15 23.74
C TYR A 35 -4.02 -11.79 22.51
N PHE A 36 -3.98 -13.13 22.38
CA PHE A 36 -4.59 -13.84 21.27
C PHE A 36 -6.10 -13.59 21.20
N ARG A 37 -6.80 -13.58 22.34
CA ARG A 37 -8.23 -13.29 22.36
C ARG A 37 -8.53 -11.87 21.88
N LYS A 38 -7.76 -10.88 22.36
CA LYS A 38 -7.87 -9.50 21.91
C LYS A 38 -7.57 -9.38 20.41
N MET A 39 -6.58 -10.10 19.90
CA MET A 39 -6.25 -10.08 18.46
C MET A 39 -7.23 -10.86 17.58
N VAL A 40 -7.82 -11.96 18.06
CA VAL A 40 -8.78 -12.76 17.28
C VAL A 40 -10.18 -12.16 17.32
N ILE A 41 -10.55 -11.47 18.41
CA ILE A 41 -11.87 -10.85 18.58
C ILE A 41 -11.86 -9.38 18.15
N ASP A 42 -10.87 -8.60 18.59
CA ASP A 42 -10.78 -7.16 18.34
C ASP A 42 -9.77 -6.81 17.21
N GLY A 43 -9.05 -7.80 16.68
CA GLY A 43 -8.07 -7.54 15.63
C GLY A 43 -8.78 -7.10 14.36
N TYR A 44 -8.58 -5.84 13.98
CA TYR A 44 -8.92 -5.37 12.64
C TYR A 44 -8.07 -6.17 11.64
N LEU A 45 -8.71 -7.09 10.89
CA LEU A 45 -8.13 -7.62 9.67
C LEU A 45 -8.09 -6.46 8.67
N ILE A 46 -6.98 -5.73 8.61
CA ILE A 46 -6.82 -4.64 7.63
C ILE A 46 -6.60 -5.30 6.27
N GLN A 47 -7.69 -5.65 5.60
CA GLN A 47 -7.67 -5.86 4.15
C GLN A 47 -7.48 -4.48 3.52
N MET A 48 -6.23 -4.08 3.33
CA MET A 48 -5.89 -2.81 2.69
C MET A 48 -6.39 -2.86 1.24
N ASP A 49 -7.42 -2.08 0.93
CA ASP A 49 -7.82 -1.84 -0.46
C ASP A 49 -6.76 -0.95 -1.13
N LEU A 50 -5.86 -1.61 -1.86
CA LEU A 50 -4.77 -0.97 -2.61
C LEU A 50 -5.18 -0.64 -4.06
N SER A 51 -6.48 -0.66 -4.39
CA SER A 51 -6.98 -0.30 -5.73
C SER A 51 -6.47 1.06 -6.19
N CYS A 52 -6.35 2.02 -5.28
CA CYS A 52 -5.78 3.34 -5.54
C CYS A 52 -4.31 3.28 -5.99
N VAL A 53 -3.48 2.46 -5.34
CA VAL A 53 -2.07 2.24 -5.71
C VAL A 53 -1.96 1.50 -7.05
N GLN A 54 -2.85 0.54 -7.32
CA GLN A 54 -2.90 -0.15 -8.61
C GLN A 54 -3.22 0.80 -9.76
N GLU A 55 -4.14 1.75 -9.56
CA GLU A 55 -4.46 2.77 -10.55
C GLU A 55 -3.28 3.72 -10.80
N MET A 56 -2.51 4.06 -9.75
CA MET A 56 -1.27 4.82 -9.90
C MET A 56 -0.23 4.09 -10.76
N ILE A 57 -0.03 2.79 -10.53
CA ILE A 57 0.89 1.96 -11.33
C ILE A 57 0.44 1.92 -12.80
N ARG A 58 -0.88 1.86 -13.06
CA ARG A 58 -1.45 1.90 -14.41
C ARG A 58 -1.12 3.21 -15.12
N LEU A 59 -1.33 4.35 -14.46
CA LEU A 59 -1.04 5.67 -15.01
C LEU A 59 0.44 5.90 -15.28
N LEU A 60 1.32 5.43 -14.37
CA LEU A 60 2.78 5.45 -14.56
C LEU A 60 3.20 4.66 -15.79
N ARG A 61 2.63 3.46 -15.99
CA ARG A 61 2.93 2.62 -17.16
C ARG A 61 2.55 3.29 -18.47
N ILE A 62 1.39 3.95 -18.52
CA ILE A 62 0.96 4.70 -19.71
C ILE A 62 1.93 5.83 -20.02
N ASN A 63 2.37 6.57 -19.01
CA ASN A 63 3.31 7.67 -19.20
C ASN A 63 4.71 7.19 -19.62
N ALA A 64 5.23 6.13 -19.01
CA ALA A 64 6.49 5.51 -19.41
C ALA A 64 6.45 5.05 -20.88
N ASN A 65 5.33 4.50 -21.32
CA ASN A 65 5.12 4.14 -22.72
C ASN A 65 5.10 5.36 -23.64
N ASN A 66 4.44 6.45 -23.24
CA ASN A 66 4.39 7.69 -24.02
C ASN A 66 5.77 8.37 -24.11
N LEU A 67 6.54 8.38 -23.02
CA LEU A 67 7.93 8.86 -23.01
C LEU A 67 8.83 8.02 -23.92
N ASN A 68 8.67 6.69 -23.91
CA ASN A 68 9.42 5.80 -24.80
C ASN A 68 9.08 6.04 -26.28
N GLN A 69 7.81 6.29 -26.62
CA GLN A 69 7.43 6.66 -27.98
C GLN A 69 8.05 7.99 -28.40
N TYR A 70 8.10 8.96 -27.50
CA TYR A 70 8.74 10.26 -27.74
C TYR A 70 10.25 10.13 -27.93
N ALA A 71 10.93 9.35 -27.08
CA ALA A 71 12.37 9.08 -27.23
C ALA A 71 12.69 8.40 -28.58
N ARG A 72 11.85 7.46 -29.02
CA ARG A 72 11.98 6.85 -30.36
C ARG A 72 11.78 7.87 -31.48
N LYS A 73 10.71 8.67 -31.44
CA LYS A 73 10.46 9.72 -32.44
C LYS A 73 11.56 10.79 -32.47
N ALA A 74 12.09 11.18 -31.32
CA ALA A 74 13.22 12.11 -31.21
C ALA A 74 14.50 11.53 -31.83
N ASN A 75 14.76 10.24 -31.61
CA ASN A 75 15.88 9.52 -32.22
C ASN A 75 15.71 9.35 -33.74
N GLU A 76 14.47 9.23 -34.23
CA GLU A 76 14.17 9.04 -35.65
C GLU A 76 14.18 10.36 -36.46
N CYS A 77 13.71 11.47 -35.89
CA CYS A 77 13.54 12.73 -36.62
C CYS A 77 14.54 13.84 -36.24
N GLY A 78 15.34 13.69 -35.18
CA GLY A 78 16.32 14.69 -34.73
C GLY A 78 15.72 16.01 -34.19
N PHE A 79 14.42 16.21 -34.32
CA PHE A 79 13.64 17.32 -33.79
C PHE A 79 12.39 16.80 -33.13
N VAL A 80 11.95 17.48 -32.07
CA VAL A 80 10.68 17.15 -31.44
C VAL A 80 9.70 18.31 -31.43
N TYR A 81 8.46 18.00 -31.78
CA TYR A 81 7.39 18.98 -31.90
C TYR A 81 6.98 19.51 -30.52
N LEU A 82 6.84 20.83 -30.41
CA LEU A 82 6.44 21.54 -29.19
C LEU A 82 5.09 21.04 -28.65
N GLU A 83 4.19 20.64 -29.55
CA GLU A 83 2.86 20.10 -29.25
C GLU A 83 2.94 18.77 -28.47
N ASP A 84 3.90 17.90 -28.81
CA ASP A 84 4.14 16.64 -28.11
C ASP A 84 4.67 16.89 -26.68
N ILE A 85 5.54 17.91 -26.51
CA ILE A 85 6.05 18.33 -25.19
C ILE A 85 4.91 18.87 -24.32
N GLN A 86 4.03 19.71 -24.88
CA GLN A 86 2.91 20.28 -24.15
C GLN A 86 1.90 19.20 -23.73
N SER A 87 1.66 18.20 -24.58
CA SER A 87 0.81 17.05 -24.26
C SER A 87 1.40 16.23 -23.12
N LEU A 88 2.71 15.96 -23.14
CA LEU A 88 3.43 15.27 -22.05
C LEU A 88 3.36 16.04 -20.74
N GLN A 89 3.60 17.36 -20.75
CA GLN A 89 3.49 18.21 -19.56
C GLN A 89 2.07 18.16 -18.96
N LYS A 90 1.04 18.11 -19.81
CA LYS A 90 -0.36 17.98 -19.37
C LYS A 90 -0.62 16.62 -18.71
N GLN A 91 -0.13 15.53 -19.31
CA GLN A 91 -0.22 14.19 -18.72
C GLN A 91 0.53 14.08 -17.39
N GLN A 92 1.71 14.71 -17.28
CA GLN A 92 2.50 14.72 -16.06
C GLN A 92 1.81 15.49 -14.93
N LYS A 93 1.18 16.63 -15.24
CA LYS A 93 0.35 17.37 -14.27
C LYS A 93 -0.83 16.54 -13.75
N LEU A 94 -1.53 15.84 -14.64
CA LEU A 94 -2.64 14.96 -14.25
C LEU A 94 -2.16 13.84 -13.30
N MET A 95 -1.03 13.20 -13.62
CA MET A 95 -0.45 12.18 -12.76
C MET A 95 -0.06 12.72 -11.38
N TRP A 96 0.53 13.93 -11.31
CA TRP A 96 0.86 14.59 -10.04
C TRP A 96 -0.37 14.89 -9.17
N ILE A 97 -1.52 15.16 -9.79
CA ILE A 97 -2.79 15.39 -9.07
C ILE A 97 -3.30 14.06 -8.50
N GLU A 98 -3.35 13.01 -9.31
CA GLU A 98 -3.82 11.70 -8.85
C GLU A 98 -2.90 11.09 -7.78
N MET A 99 -1.58 11.25 -7.90
CA MET A 99 -0.62 10.82 -6.89
C MET A 99 -0.82 11.54 -5.55
N ARG A 100 -1.12 12.86 -5.57
CA ARG A 100 -1.43 13.61 -4.34
C ARG A 100 -2.70 13.10 -3.66
N LYS A 101 -3.77 12.85 -4.41
CA LYS A 101 -5.02 12.30 -3.85
C LYS A 101 -4.79 10.96 -3.17
N ILE A 102 -4.01 10.08 -3.79
CA ILE A 102 -3.71 8.77 -3.22
C ILE A 102 -2.89 8.89 -1.94
N LEU A 103 -1.87 9.75 -1.91
CA LEU A 103 -1.07 10.00 -0.71
C LEU A 103 -1.91 10.62 0.42
N GLU A 104 -2.86 11.50 0.11
CA GLU A 104 -3.81 12.05 1.07
C GLU A 104 -4.71 10.95 1.65
N GLU A 105 -5.28 10.07 0.83
CA GLU A 105 -6.09 8.95 1.29
C GLU A 105 -5.30 7.95 2.15
N LEU A 106 -4.07 7.60 1.73
CA LEU A 106 -3.19 6.73 2.51
C LEU A 106 -2.76 7.38 3.84
N SER A 107 -2.57 8.70 3.88
CA SER A 107 -2.22 9.41 5.12
C SER A 107 -3.33 9.36 6.17
N LYS A 108 -4.60 9.30 5.75
CA LYS A 108 -5.75 9.16 6.64
C LYS A 108 -5.81 7.77 7.28
N LEU A 109 -5.33 6.74 6.58
CA LEU A 109 -5.28 5.37 7.09
C LEU A 109 -4.22 5.14 8.17
N GLY A 110 -3.19 5.98 8.25
CA GLY A 110 -2.12 5.89 9.25
C GLY A 110 -2.36 6.65 10.56
N GLN A 111 -3.53 7.29 10.73
CA GLN A 111 -3.89 8.10 11.91
C GLN A 111 -4.81 7.38 12.92
N HIS A 112 -4.98 6.06 12.79
CA HIS A 112 -5.72 5.20 13.72
C HIS A 112 -4.84 4.03 14.16
#